data_AF-A0A847JD88-F1
#
_entry.id   AF-A0A847JD88-F1
#
_cell.length_a   1.000
_cell.length_b   1.000
_cell.length_c   1.000
_cell.angle_alpha   90.00
_cell.angle_beta   90.00
_cell.angle_gamma   90.00
#
_symmetry.space_group_name_H-M   'P 1'
#
loop_
_entity.id
_entity.type
_entity.pdbx_description
1 polymer ?
#
loop_
_entity_poly.entity_id
_entity_poly.type
_entity_poly.pdbx_seq_one_letter_code
_entity_poly.pdbx_strand_id
1 'polypeptide(L)'
;MRDLLRLVGLWRGAGPLLAAAFLVSVVTTFADLALMATAGWFVTAMAVAGLAHATMIYFTPSAIIRFTAIVRTGGRWLDRVLGHEATFRLLARTRGEWFRRLAAIAPAGLEDLRSAEVAGRLKLDVDRLELIFLRLVVPLGVAVCVGGAVVAAFAAWVGAGPAAGVAALFGLGG
;
A
#
# COMPACT_ATOMS: atom_id res chain seq x y z
N MET A 1 4.40 -23.93 1.80
CA MET A 1 4.71 -23.10 0.61
C MET A 1 3.83 -23.42 -0.61
N ARG A 2 3.60 -24.70 -0.96
CA ARG A 2 2.72 -25.10 -2.08
C ARG A 2 1.25 -24.66 -1.93
N ASP A 3 0.74 -24.60 -0.70
CA ASP A 3 -0.64 -24.14 -0.46
C ASP A 3 -0.81 -22.64 -0.72
N LEU A 4 0.17 -21.81 -0.35
CA LEU A 4 0.18 -20.38 -0.67
C LEU A 4 0.15 -20.15 -2.19
N LEU A 5 0.92 -20.93 -2.96
CA LEU A 5 0.96 -20.83 -4.42
C LEU A 5 -0.34 -21.30 -5.09
N ARG A 6 -1.00 -22.34 -4.56
CA ARG A 6 -2.33 -22.77 -5.02
C ARG A 6 -3.41 -21.71 -4.74
N LEU A 7 -3.29 -20.99 -3.63
CA LEU A 7 -4.20 -19.93 -3.23
C LEU A 7 -4.04 -18.66 -4.07
N VAL A 8 -2.81 -18.32 -4.49
CA VAL A 8 -2.57 -17.28 -5.52
C VAL A 8 -3.26 -17.64 -6.84
N GLY A 9 -3.31 -18.93 -7.20
CA GLY A 9 -3.95 -19.41 -8.43
C GLY A 9 -5.46 -19.20 -8.51
N LEU A 10 -6.17 -19.24 -7.36
CA LEU A 10 -7.62 -19.02 -7.26
C LEU A 10 -8.03 -17.56 -7.48
N TRP A 11 -7.09 -16.63 -7.34
CA TRP A 11 -7.33 -15.19 -7.44
C TRP A 11 -6.94 -14.56 -8.79
N ARG A 12 -6.61 -15.37 -9.81
CA ARG A 12 -6.35 -14.90 -11.18
C ARG A 12 -7.48 -14.01 -11.74
N GLY A 13 -8.73 -14.20 -11.29
CA GLY A 13 -9.86 -13.35 -11.68
C GLY A 13 -9.92 -11.96 -11.02
N ALA A 14 -9.10 -11.68 -10.00
CA ALA A 14 -9.02 -10.41 -9.28
C ALA A 14 -7.64 -9.73 -9.39
N GLY A 15 -6.79 -10.23 -10.28
CA GLY A 15 -5.47 -9.68 -10.60
C GLY A 15 -5.42 -8.16 -10.84
N PRO A 16 -6.34 -7.54 -11.63
CA PRO A 16 -6.27 -6.10 -11.88
C PRO A 16 -6.51 -5.26 -10.62
N LEU A 17 -7.37 -5.73 -9.70
CA LEU A 17 -7.69 -5.00 -8.47
C LEU A 17 -6.54 -5.06 -7.46
N LEU A 18 -5.86 -6.23 -7.38
CA LEU A 18 -4.65 -6.38 -6.58
C LEU A 18 -3.47 -5.58 -7.14
N ALA A 19 -3.30 -5.57 -8.47
CA ALA A 19 -2.29 -4.75 -9.13
C ALA A 19 -2.55 -3.25 -8.90
N ALA A 20 -3.80 -2.81 -8.98
CA ALA A 20 -4.17 -1.43 -8.67
C ALA A 20 -3.88 -1.08 -7.20
N ALA A 21 -4.25 -1.94 -6.25
CA ALA A 21 -3.95 -1.74 -4.84
C ALA A 21 -2.44 -1.65 -4.57
N PHE A 22 -1.66 -2.54 -5.18
CA PHE A 22 -0.21 -2.49 -5.08
C PHE A 22 0.37 -1.18 -5.65
N LEU A 23 -0.06 -0.77 -6.84
CA LEU A 23 0.41 0.48 -7.46
C LEU A 23 0.04 1.70 -6.63
N VAL A 24 -1.19 1.77 -6.12
CA VAL A 24 -1.64 2.85 -5.22
C VAL A 24 -0.79 2.89 -3.96
N SER A 25 -0.56 1.75 -3.30
CA SER A 25 0.27 1.68 -2.10
C SER A 25 1.73 2.10 -2.36
N VAL A 26 2.30 1.71 -3.51
CA VAL A 26 3.65 2.14 -3.93
C VAL A 26 3.70 3.66 -4.13
N VAL A 27 2.77 4.22 -4.90
CA VAL A 27 2.69 5.67 -5.17
C VAL A 27 2.51 6.46 -3.86
N THR A 28 1.63 5.97 -2.98
CA THR A 28 1.38 6.58 -1.66
C THR A 28 2.65 6.60 -0.80
N THR A 29 3.41 5.50 -0.81
CA THR A 29 4.64 5.39 -0.02
C THR A 29 5.74 6.29 -0.58
N PHE A 30 5.86 6.40 -1.91
CA PHE A 30 6.77 7.37 -2.53
C PHE A 30 6.35 8.82 -2.22
N ALA A 31 5.05 9.12 -2.20
CA ALA A 31 4.58 10.44 -1.80
C ALA A 31 4.91 10.73 -0.31
N ASP A 32 4.71 9.77 0.58
CA ASP A 32 5.11 9.90 1.99
C ASP A 32 6.61 10.24 2.13
N LEU A 33 7.47 9.54 1.39
CA LEU A 33 8.93 9.77 1.38
C LEU A 33 9.29 11.12 0.77
N ALA A 34 8.74 11.45 -0.40
CA ALA A 34 8.98 12.71 -1.07
C ALA A 34 8.54 13.89 -0.18
N LEU A 35 7.39 13.79 0.49
CA LEU A 35 6.90 14.82 1.40
C LEU A 35 7.91 15.07 2.53
N MET A 36 8.40 14.00 3.17
CA MET A 36 9.36 14.10 4.26
C MET A 36 10.70 14.68 3.79
N ALA A 37 11.21 14.19 2.65
CA ALA A 37 12.46 14.67 2.07
C ALA A 37 12.38 16.15 1.67
N THR A 38 11.31 16.55 0.99
CA THR A 38 11.11 17.94 0.54
C THR A 38 10.95 18.88 1.74
N ALA A 39 10.21 18.45 2.78
CA ALA A 39 10.03 19.25 3.99
C ALA A 39 11.36 19.45 4.74
N GLY A 40 12.15 18.39 4.90
CA GLY A 40 13.46 18.48 5.54
C GLY A 40 14.42 19.39 4.77
N TRP A 41 14.53 19.18 3.45
CA TRP A 41 15.33 20.04 2.58
C TRP A 41 14.89 21.51 2.67
N PHE A 42 13.60 21.79 2.56
CA PHE A 42 13.07 23.15 2.60
C PHE A 42 13.38 23.88 3.92
N VAL A 43 13.22 23.21 5.06
CA VAL A 43 13.55 23.80 6.38
C VAL A 43 15.04 24.13 6.46
N THR A 44 15.91 23.22 6.04
CA THR A 44 17.37 23.45 6.06
C THR A 44 17.79 24.55 5.08
N ALA A 45 17.23 24.59 3.88
CA ALA A 45 17.53 25.60 2.87
C ALA A 45 17.10 27.00 3.33
N MET A 46 15.91 27.12 3.94
CA MET A 46 15.45 28.38 4.52
C MET A 46 16.32 28.85 5.69
N ALA A 47 16.81 27.94 6.53
CA ALA A 47 17.74 28.28 7.60
C ALA A 47 19.07 28.84 7.05
N VAL A 48 19.63 28.19 6.02
CA VAL A 48 20.87 28.64 5.37
C VAL A 48 20.67 29.96 4.64
N ALA A 49 19.57 30.13 3.90
CA ALA A 49 19.24 31.38 3.22
C ALA A 49 19.09 32.54 4.22
N GLY A 50 18.47 32.30 5.38
CA GLY A 50 18.36 33.29 6.46
C GLY A 50 19.73 33.71 7.02
N LEU A 51 20.64 32.75 7.22
CA LEU A 51 22.02 33.04 7.64
C LEU A 51 22.83 33.79 6.57
N ALA A 52 22.59 33.51 5.30
CA ALA A 52 23.25 34.16 4.17
C ALA A 52 22.61 35.49 3.77
N HIS A 53 21.54 35.93 4.45
CA HIS A 53 20.71 37.08 4.06
C HIS A 53 20.24 37.04 2.59
N ALA A 54 20.06 35.83 2.05
CA ALA A 54 19.64 35.59 0.68
C ALA A 54 18.13 35.36 0.62
N THR A 55 17.50 35.77 -0.49
CA THR A 55 16.09 35.47 -0.76
C THR A 55 15.96 34.11 -1.45
N MET A 56 14.99 33.31 -1.02
CA MET A 56 14.70 31.99 -1.59
C MET A 56 13.25 31.94 -2.08
N ILE A 57 13.02 31.32 -3.24
CA ILE A 57 11.68 31.14 -3.80
C ILE A 57 10.95 30.04 -3.02
N TYR A 58 10.00 30.43 -2.16
CA TYR A 58 9.22 29.49 -1.34
C TYR A 58 8.07 28.81 -2.11
N PHE A 59 7.68 29.34 -3.27
CA PHE A 59 6.53 28.84 -4.02
C PHE A 59 6.75 27.43 -4.57
N THR A 60 7.93 27.15 -5.13
CA THR A 60 8.31 25.84 -5.69
C THR A 60 8.23 24.72 -4.64
N PRO A 61 8.95 24.79 -3.50
CA PRO A 61 8.83 23.77 -2.45
C PRO A 61 7.43 23.66 -1.87
N SER A 62 6.71 24.78 -1.70
CA SER A 62 5.33 24.78 -1.21
C SER A 62 4.38 24.03 -2.15
N ALA A 63 4.53 24.20 -3.46
CA ALA A 63 3.74 23.49 -4.46
C ALA A 63 4.02 21.97 -4.42
N ILE A 64 5.29 21.56 -4.32
CA ILE A 64 5.68 20.15 -4.21
C ILE A 64 5.11 19.51 -2.94
N ILE A 65 5.24 20.18 -1.80
CA ILE A 65 4.70 19.70 -0.51
C ILE A 65 3.18 19.50 -0.62
N ARG A 66 2.46 20.46 -1.18
CA ARG A 66 0.99 20.37 -1.34
C ARG A 66 0.58 19.25 -2.28
N PHE A 67 1.20 19.16 -3.45
CA PHE A 67 0.93 18.09 -4.41
C PHE A 67 1.14 16.72 -3.77
N THR A 68 2.27 16.55 -3.10
CA THR A 68 2.64 15.28 -2.46
C THR A 68 1.70 14.93 -1.29
N ALA A 69 1.27 15.93 -0.50
CA ALA A 69 0.29 15.73 0.56
C ALA A 69 -1.09 15.30 0.02
N ILE A 70 -1.51 15.83 -1.12
CA ILE A 70 -2.77 15.43 -1.78
C ILE A 70 -2.64 13.99 -2.29
N VAL A 71 -1.56 13.65 -2.99
CA VAL A 71 -1.30 12.29 -3.49
C VAL A 71 -1.28 11.28 -2.34
N ARG A 72 -0.58 11.60 -1.25
CA ARG A 72 -0.57 10.78 -0.01
C ARG A 72 -1.98 10.54 0.53
N THR A 73 -2.79 11.60 0.62
CA THR A 73 -4.13 11.51 1.21
C THR A 73 -5.08 10.72 0.31
N GLY A 74 -5.10 11.03 -0.99
CA GLY A 74 -5.90 10.30 -1.98
C GLY A 74 -5.47 8.84 -2.10
N GLY A 75 -4.17 8.57 -2.06
CA GLY A 75 -3.61 7.23 -2.08
C GLY A 75 -4.04 6.37 -0.88
N ARG A 76 -3.94 6.91 0.35
CA ARG A 76 -4.45 6.21 1.54
C ARG A 76 -5.95 5.97 1.51
N TRP A 77 -6.71 6.90 0.92
CA TRP A 77 -8.14 6.71 0.72
C TRP A 77 -8.41 5.56 -0.26
N LEU A 78 -7.71 5.53 -1.40
CA LEU A 78 -7.81 4.45 -2.38
C LEU A 78 -7.42 3.09 -1.79
N ASP A 79 -6.32 3.00 -1.03
CA ASP A 79 -5.94 1.77 -0.31
C ASP A 79 -7.07 1.28 0.60
N ARG A 80 -7.73 2.21 1.31
CA ARG A 80 -8.84 1.89 2.21
C ARG A 80 -10.08 1.44 1.43
N VAL A 81 -10.39 2.06 0.30
CA VAL A 81 -11.53 1.69 -0.58
C VAL A 81 -11.29 0.31 -1.18
N LEU A 82 -10.10 0.05 -1.72
CA LEU A 82 -9.74 -1.26 -2.28
C LEU A 82 -9.79 -2.35 -1.21
N GLY A 83 -9.37 -2.03 0.01
CA GLY A 83 -9.52 -2.93 1.17
C GLY A 83 -10.98 -3.26 1.51
N HIS A 84 -11.87 -2.28 1.43
CA HIS A 84 -13.30 -2.49 1.66
C HIS A 84 -13.95 -3.31 0.55
N GLU A 85 -13.65 -3.00 -0.70
CA GLU A 85 -14.20 -3.72 -1.85
C GLU A 85 -13.82 -5.21 -1.83
N ALA A 86 -12.57 -5.53 -1.44
CA ALA A 86 -12.13 -6.91 -1.24
C ALA A 86 -13.01 -7.61 -0.18
N THR A 87 -13.15 -6.98 0.99
CA THR A 87 -13.93 -7.51 2.11
C THR A 87 -15.40 -7.72 1.72
N PHE A 88 -16.00 -6.80 0.97
CA PHE A 88 -17.40 -6.90 0.53
C PHE A 88 -17.61 -8.00 -0.51
N ARG A 89 -16.72 -8.13 -1.49
CA ARG A 89 -16.79 -9.21 -2.47
C ARG A 89 -16.66 -10.57 -1.81
N LEU A 90 -15.79 -10.68 -0.81
CA LEU A 90 -15.65 -11.88 0.00
C LEU A 90 -16.94 -12.23 0.71
N LEU A 91 -17.53 -11.24 1.40
CA LEU A 91 -18.77 -11.41 2.13
C LEU A 91 -19.92 -11.85 1.21
N ALA A 92 -20.03 -11.24 0.02
CA ALA A 92 -21.05 -11.55 -0.97
C ALA A 92 -20.92 -12.98 -1.51
N ARG A 93 -19.71 -13.42 -1.91
CA ARG A 93 -19.46 -14.79 -2.40
C ARG A 93 -19.73 -15.83 -1.33
N THR A 94 -19.25 -15.56 -0.13
CA THR A 94 -19.42 -16.45 1.02
C THR A 94 -20.91 -16.64 1.30
N ARG A 95 -21.69 -15.56 1.42
CA ARG A 95 -23.15 -15.64 1.61
C ARG A 95 -23.85 -16.49 0.54
N GLY A 96 -23.51 -16.33 -0.74
CA GLY A 96 -24.14 -17.08 -1.83
C GLY A 96 -23.82 -18.58 -1.82
N GLU A 97 -22.62 -18.97 -1.41
CA GLU A 97 -22.24 -20.39 -1.28
C GLU A 97 -22.90 -21.03 -0.04
N TRP A 98 -22.99 -20.28 1.07
CA TRP A 98 -23.71 -20.71 2.28
C TRP A 98 -25.17 -21.06 1.99
N PHE A 99 -25.90 -20.15 1.34
CA PHE A 99 -27.31 -20.37 1.05
C PHE A 99 -27.55 -21.61 0.17
N ARG A 100 -26.72 -21.82 -0.86
CA ARG A 100 -26.81 -23.01 -1.72
C ARG A 100 -26.53 -24.30 -0.97
N ARG A 101 -25.49 -24.33 -0.13
CA ARG A 101 -25.12 -25.54 0.62
C ARG A 101 -26.13 -25.88 1.72
N LEU A 102 -26.66 -24.87 2.41
CA LEU A 102 -27.73 -25.09 3.40
C LEU A 102 -28.99 -25.65 2.74
N ALA A 103 -29.37 -25.12 1.57
CA ALA A 103 -30.54 -25.57 0.85
C ALA A 103 -30.44 -27.04 0.37
N ALA A 104 -29.22 -27.55 0.14
CA ALA A 104 -29.00 -28.91 -0.34
C ALA A 104 -28.97 -30.00 0.76
N ILE A 105 -28.79 -29.61 2.03
CA ILE A 105 -28.57 -30.55 3.16
C ILE A 105 -29.81 -30.66 4.06
N ALA A 106 -30.79 -29.77 3.89
CA ALA A 106 -32.06 -29.84 4.63
C ALA A 106 -32.95 -30.98 4.10
N PRO A 107 -33.58 -31.82 4.97
CA PRO A 107 -33.68 -31.70 6.43
C PRO A 107 -32.82 -32.69 7.25
N ALA A 108 -32.30 -33.77 6.67
CA ALA A 108 -31.82 -34.94 7.44
C ALA A 108 -30.37 -34.84 7.99
N GLY A 109 -29.58 -33.84 7.60
CA GLY A 109 -28.15 -33.73 7.97
C GLY A 109 -27.81 -32.66 9.00
N LEU A 110 -28.81 -31.99 9.60
CA LEU A 110 -28.64 -30.80 10.44
C LEU A 110 -28.91 -31.03 11.95
N GLU A 111 -29.20 -32.26 12.37
CA GLU A 111 -29.66 -32.56 13.73
C GLU A 111 -28.55 -32.46 14.80
N ASP A 112 -27.30 -32.84 14.47
CA ASP A 112 -26.16 -32.86 15.42
C ASP A 112 -25.15 -31.71 15.25
N LEU A 113 -25.24 -30.95 14.16
CA LEU A 113 -24.31 -29.85 13.88
C LEU A 113 -25.01 -28.51 14.06
N ARG A 114 -24.56 -27.76 15.06
CA ARG A 114 -24.97 -26.37 15.24
C ARG A 114 -24.52 -25.59 14.01
N SER A 115 -25.47 -25.30 13.11
CA SER A 115 -25.26 -24.70 11.79
C SER A 115 -24.44 -23.40 11.81
N ALA A 116 -24.44 -22.69 12.94
CA ALA A 116 -23.61 -21.52 13.18
C ALA A 116 -22.09 -21.81 13.30
N GLU A 117 -21.69 -22.99 13.76
CA GLU A 117 -20.30 -23.31 14.11
C GLU A 117 -19.47 -23.74 12.90
N VAL A 118 -20.05 -24.56 12.01
CA VAL A 118 -19.46 -24.91 10.71
C VAL A 118 -19.32 -23.66 9.84
N ALA A 119 -20.29 -22.74 9.92
CA ALA A 119 -20.23 -21.44 9.25
C ALA A 119 -19.19 -20.48 9.79
N GLY A 120 -19.01 -20.46 11.10
CA GLY A 120 -17.96 -19.68 11.75
C GLY A 120 -16.58 -20.13 11.31
N ARG A 121 -16.27 -21.43 11.34
CA ARG A 121 -14.92 -21.94 11.10
C ARG A 121 -14.44 -21.72 9.65
N LEU A 122 -15.27 -22.06 8.67
CA LEU A 122 -14.90 -21.87 7.26
C LEU A 122 -14.83 -20.39 6.86
N LYS A 123 -15.70 -19.54 7.43
CA LYS A 123 -15.62 -18.08 7.25
C LYS A 123 -14.32 -17.52 7.84
N LEU A 124 -13.96 -17.95 9.04
CA LEU A 124 -12.72 -17.51 9.69
C LEU A 124 -11.48 -17.92 8.91
N ASP A 125 -11.47 -19.10 8.29
CA ASP A 125 -10.34 -19.56 7.49
C ASP A 125 -10.19 -18.76 6.18
N VAL A 126 -11.31 -18.41 5.54
CA VAL A 126 -11.32 -17.56 4.33
C VAL A 126 -10.93 -16.11 4.68
N ASP A 127 -11.47 -15.55 5.76
CA ASP A 127 -11.11 -14.20 6.25
C ASP A 127 -9.61 -14.12 6.59
N ARG A 128 -9.05 -15.16 7.23
CA ARG A 128 -7.61 -15.22 7.55
C ARG A 128 -6.76 -15.19 6.30
N LEU A 129 -7.15 -15.92 5.27
CA LEU A 129 -6.36 -16.01 4.05
C LEU A 129 -6.33 -14.68 3.27
N GLU A 130 -7.46 -13.99 3.22
CA GLU A 130 -7.55 -12.67 2.59
C GLU A 130 -6.75 -11.61 3.36
N LEU A 131 -6.85 -11.61 4.69
CA LEU A 131 -6.10 -10.70 5.55
C LEU A 131 -4.59 -10.87 5.37
N ILE A 132 -4.10 -12.10 5.22
CA ILE A 132 -2.68 -12.34 4.95
C ILE A 132 -2.27 -11.74 3.60
N PHE A 133 -3.07 -11.88 2.54
CA PHE A 133 -2.69 -11.29 1.25
C PHE A 133 -2.73 -9.76 1.25
N LEU A 134 -3.84 -9.18 1.70
CA LEU A 134 -4.04 -7.73 1.64
C LEU A 134 -3.21 -6.97 2.68
N ARG A 135 -2.92 -7.59 3.83
CA ARG A 135 -2.19 -6.93 4.94
C ARG A 135 -0.76 -7.40 5.13
N LEU A 136 -0.36 -8.53 4.55
CA LEU A 136 1.01 -9.01 4.63
C LEU A 136 1.70 -8.97 3.26
N VAL A 137 1.12 -9.59 2.23
CA VAL A 137 1.77 -9.71 0.92
C VAL A 137 1.89 -8.36 0.21
N VAL A 138 0.82 -7.57 0.15
CA VAL A 138 0.87 -6.23 -0.48
C VAL A 138 1.87 -5.31 0.25
N PRO A 139 1.81 -5.14 1.60
CA PRO A 139 2.77 -4.28 2.30
C PRO A 139 4.21 -4.77 2.23
N LEU A 140 4.46 -6.09 2.29
CA LEU A 140 5.80 -6.64 2.10
C LEU A 140 6.33 -6.36 0.69
N GLY A 141 5.51 -6.54 -0.34
CA GLY A 141 5.88 -6.22 -1.71
C GLY A 141 6.24 -4.73 -1.85
N VAL A 142 5.41 -3.85 -1.30
CA VAL A 142 5.66 -2.40 -1.30
C VAL A 142 6.96 -2.08 -0.56
N ALA A 143 7.20 -2.69 0.60
CA ALA A 143 8.41 -2.48 1.40
C ALA A 143 9.68 -2.91 0.64
N VAL A 144 9.65 -4.08 -0.03
CA VAL A 144 10.78 -4.56 -0.82
C VAL A 144 11.01 -3.68 -2.04
N CYS A 145 9.96 -3.31 -2.77
CA CYS A 145 10.08 -2.50 -3.98
C CYS A 145 10.55 -1.07 -3.66
N VAL A 146 9.86 -0.38 -2.73
CA VAL A 146 10.20 1.00 -2.38
C VAL A 146 11.50 1.05 -1.58
N GLY A 147 11.66 0.17 -0.59
CA GLY A 147 12.90 0.09 0.20
C GLY A 147 14.10 -0.26 -0.68
N GLY A 148 13.96 -1.23 -1.59
CA GLY A 148 15.00 -1.57 -2.55
C GLY A 148 15.35 -0.41 -3.48
N ALA A 149 14.36 0.33 -3.98
CA ALA A 149 14.60 1.52 -4.80
C ALA A 149 15.34 2.62 -4.03
N VAL A 150 14.96 2.87 -2.77
CA VAL A 150 15.63 3.87 -1.91
C VAL A 150 17.07 3.46 -1.62
N VAL A 151 17.31 2.19 -1.27
CA VAL A 151 18.67 1.67 -1.03
C VAL A 151 19.52 1.76 -2.29
N ALA A 152 18.98 1.41 -3.45
CA ALA A 152 19.69 1.51 -4.73
C ALA A 152 20.03 2.97 -5.08
N ALA A 153 19.07 3.89 -4.90
CA ALA A 153 19.30 5.32 -5.10
C ALA A 153 20.38 5.87 -4.16
N PHE A 154 20.34 5.47 -2.89
CA PHE A 154 21.36 5.86 -1.91
C PHE A 154 22.74 5.28 -2.25
N ALA A 155 22.81 4.01 -2.65
CA ALA A 155 24.07 3.39 -3.07
C ALA A 155 24.66 4.07 -4.31
N ALA A 156 23.83 4.43 -5.29
CA ALA A 156 24.25 5.18 -6.46
C ALA A 156 24.76 6.59 -6.09
N TRP A 157 24.09 7.25 -5.15
CA TRP A 157 24.51 8.55 -4.63
C TRP A 157 25.87 8.50 -3.93
N VAL A 158 26.09 7.50 -3.08
CA VAL A 158 27.39 7.28 -2.41
C VAL A 158 28.48 6.94 -3.44
N GLY A 159 28.17 6.10 -4.43
CA GLY A 159 29.11 5.71 -5.49
C GLY A 159 29.51 6.83 -6.44
N ALA A 160 28.64 7.81 -6.67
CA ALA A 160 28.93 8.99 -7.50
C ALA A 160 29.81 10.05 -6.80
N GLY A 161 30.05 9.89 -5.49
CA GLY A 161 30.84 10.80 -4.66
C GLY A 161 30.02 11.98 -4.11
N PRO A 162 30.40 12.52 -2.93
CA PRO A 162 29.60 13.52 -2.19
C PRO A 162 29.40 14.85 -2.94
N ALA A 163 30.29 15.20 -3.88
CA ALA A 163 30.19 16.43 -4.66
C ALA A 163 28.98 16.44 -5.62
N ALA A 164 28.65 15.31 -6.26
CA ALA A 164 27.46 15.19 -7.11
C ALA A 164 26.16 15.27 -6.28
N GLY A 165 26.21 14.78 -5.05
CA GLY A 165 25.10 14.81 -4.11
C GLY A 165 24.75 16.20 -3.61
N VAL A 166 25.77 16.99 -3.29
CA VAL A 166 25.62 18.39 -2.90
C VAL A 166 25.09 19.22 -4.08
N ALA A 167 25.61 18.99 -5.30
CA ALA A 167 25.11 19.66 -6.51
C ALA A 167 23.62 19.36 -6.80
N ALA A 168 23.17 18.12 -6.59
CA ALA A 168 21.75 17.77 -6.75
C ALA A 168 20.85 18.40 -5.66
N LEU A 169 21.34 18.53 -4.43
CA LEU A 169 20.63 19.16 -3.31
C LEU A 169 20.51 20.68 -3.46
N PHE A 170 21.52 21.36 -4.04
CA PHE A 170 21.49 22.80 -4.26
C PHE A 170 20.92 23.20 -5.62
N GLY A 171 21.05 22.35 -6.65
CA GLY A 171 20.54 22.63 -8.00
C GLY A 171 19.01 22.61 -8.12
N LEU A 172 18.30 21.96 -7.20
CA LEU A 172 16.84 22.01 -7.11
C LEU A 172 16.29 23.26 -6.40
N GLY A 173 17.17 24.11 -5.85
CA GLY A 173 16.83 25.35 -5.15
C GLY A 173 17.05 26.64 -5.93
N GLY A 174 17.45 26.54 -7.21
CA GLY A 174 17.59 27.68 -8.13
C GLY A 174 16.27 28.17 -8.69
#